data_AF-A0A7C2C6G7-F1
#
_entry.id   AF-A0A7C2C6G7-F1
#
_cell.length_a   1.000
_cell.length_b   1.000
_cell.length_c   1.000
_cell.angle_alpha   90.00
_cell.angle_beta   90.00
_cell.angle_gamma   90.00
#
_symmetry.space_group_name_H-M   'P 1'
#
loop_
_entity.id
_entity.type
_entity.pdbx_description
1 polymer ?
#
loop_
_entity_poly.entity_id
_entity_poly.type
_entity_poly.pdbx_seq_one_letter_code
_entity_poly.pdbx_strand_id
1 'polypeptide(L)'
;MLKAGGLVDCDVHPNIKSIKDLYPYLPRRWVDYIEETGFSQIPQNPYPKGANRGVRLDAVPEGGVAGSDLGLMRAQLLDPYDVEFAILNPEHGYRLNFLPNADF
;
A
#
# COMPACT_ATOMS: atom_id res chain seq x y z
N MET A 1 14.55 -17.62 -17.89
CA MET A 1 15.48 -16.68 -18.57
C MET A 1 14.79 -15.32 -18.58
N LEU A 2 15.51 -14.26 -18.21
CA LEU A 2 15.01 -12.88 -18.28
C LEU A 2 14.79 -12.52 -19.75
N LYS A 3 13.70 -11.81 -20.08
CA LYS A 3 13.52 -11.26 -21.43
C LYS A 3 14.49 -10.09 -21.56
N ALA A 4 15.22 -10.02 -22.68
CA ALA A 4 15.96 -8.79 -22.99
C ALA A 4 14.93 -7.69 -23.34
N GLY A 5 14.75 -6.69 -22.47
CA GLY A 5 13.92 -5.50 -22.71
C GLY A 5 12.50 -5.51 -22.14
N GLY A 6 12.20 -6.25 -21.07
CA GLY A 6 10.90 -6.14 -20.39
C GLY A 6 10.74 -4.87 -19.55
N LEU A 7 9.49 -4.49 -19.29
CA LEU A 7 9.15 -3.28 -18.53
C LEU A 7 9.46 -3.47 -17.04
N VAL A 8 10.20 -2.51 -16.48
CA VAL A 8 10.41 -2.38 -15.04
C VAL A 8 9.60 -1.19 -14.56
N ASP A 9 8.56 -1.44 -13.77
CA ASP A 9 7.83 -0.41 -13.04
C ASP A 9 8.54 -0.18 -11.70
N CYS A 10 9.14 1.00 -11.55
CA CYS A 10 9.93 1.35 -10.38
C CYS A 10 9.09 1.89 -9.20
N ASP A 11 7.78 2.07 -9.39
CA ASP A 11 6.93 2.70 -8.38
C ASP A 11 5.51 2.12 -8.33
N VAL A 12 5.40 0.87 -7.86
CA VAL A 12 4.12 0.21 -7.65
C VAL A 12 3.70 0.32 -6.19
N HIS A 13 2.49 0.81 -5.93
CA HIS A 13 1.97 1.09 -4.59
C HIS A 13 0.97 0.02 -4.11
N PRO A 14 1.42 -1.09 -3.49
CA PRO A 14 0.51 -2.01 -2.82
C PRO A 14 0.03 -1.43 -1.48
N ASN A 15 -1.19 -1.82 -1.09
CA ASN A 15 -1.75 -1.51 0.23
C ASN A 15 -2.10 -2.80 0.97
N ILE A 16 -2.09 -2.74 2.30
CA ILE A 16 -2.68 -3.80 3.14
C ILE A 16 -4.20 -3.60 3.17
N LYS A 17 -4.97 -4.69 3.28
CA LYS A 17 -6.44 -4.61 3.41
C LYS A 17 -6.81 -4.09 4.79
N SER A 18 -6.04 -4.47 5.81
CA SER A 18 -6.23 -4.07 7.19
C SER A 18 -4.91 -4.01 7.95
N ILE A 19 -4.82 -3.20 9.01
CA ILE A 19 -3.68 -3.22 9.94
C ILE A 19 -3.45 -4.63 10.53
N LYS A 20 -4.51 -5.45 10.60
CA LYS A 20 -4.47 -6.83 11.09
C LYS A 20 -3.64 -7.76 10.20
N ASP A 21 -3.46 -7.42 8.91
CA ASP A 21 -2.61 -8.18 8.00
C ASP A 21 -1.14 -8.19 8.48
N LEU A 22 -0.76 -7.24 9.34
CA LEU A 22 0.57 -7.15 9.93
C LEU A 22 0.74 -7.98 11.21
N TYR A 23 -0.34 -8.47 11.84
CA TYR A 23 -0.28 -9.18 13.12
C TYR A 23 0.74 -10.34 13.15
N PRO A 24 0.85 -11.19 12.10
CA PRO A 24 1.83 -12.27 12.09
C PRO A 24 3.30 -11.81 12.13
N TYR A 25 3.56 -10.54 11.80
CA TYR A 25 4.89 -9.95 11.70
C TYR A 25 5.20 -8.99 12.85
N LEU A 26 4.25 -8.75 13.75
CA LEU A 26 4.41 -7.83 14.86
C LEU A 26 4.67 -8.58 16.18
N PRO A 27 5.59 -8.09 17.03
CA PRO A 27 5.67 -8.51 18.42
C PRO A 27 4.31 -8.38 19.11
N ARG A 28 4.00 -9.33 20.00
CA ARG A 28 2.69 -9.41 20.67
C ARG A 28 2.24 -8.10 21.31
N ARG A 29 3.15 -7.38 21.97
CA ARG A 29 2.86 -6.07 22.60
C ARG A 29 2.21 -5.08 21.64
N TRP A 30 2.60 -5.09 20.36
CA TRP A 30 2.10 -4.15 19.36
C TRP A 30 0.74 -4.58 18.83
N VAL A 31 0.48 -5.89 18.76
CA VAL A 31 -0.86 -6.41 18.49
C VAL A 31 -1.81 -5.99 19.61
N ASP A 32 -1.43 -6.21 20.88
CA ASP A 32 -2.25 -5.81 22.03
C ASP A 32 -2.51 -4.29 22.02
N TYR A 33 -1.48 -3.47 21.77
CA TYR A 33 -1.64 -2.02 21.61
C TYR A 33 -2.67 -1.65 20.53
N ILE A 34 -2.59 -2.28 19.35
CA ILE A 34 -3.53 -2.04 18.25
C ILE A 34 -4.97 -2.38 18.67
N GLU A 35 -5.16 -3.51 19.33
CA GLU A 35 -6.49 -3.98 19.78
C GLU A 35 -7.08 -3.09 20.88
N GLU A 36 -6.27 -2.70 21.87
CA GLU A 36 -6.70 -1.92 23.03
C GLU A 36 -6.96 -0.44 22.69
N THR A 37 -6.13 0.15 21.82
CA THR A 37 -6.25 1.57 21.47
C THR A 37 -7.18 1.82 20.28
N GLY A 38 -7.53 0.79 19.52
CA GLY A 38 -8.26 0.92 18.27
C GLY A 38 -7.42 1.56 17.14
N PHE A 39 -6.09 1.55 17.26
CA PHE A 39 -5.20 2.05 16.22
C PHE A 39 -5.40 1.29 14.91
N SER A 40 -6.06 1.89 13.93
CA SER A 40 -6.45 1.21 12.68
C SER A 40 -5.68 1.67 11.45
N GLN A 41 -4.98 2.80 11.53
CA GLN A 41 -4.18 3.34 10.43
C GLN A 41 -3.15 4.35 10.92
N ILE A 42 -2.06 4.48 10.16
CA ILE A 42 -1.14 5.61 10.29
C ILE A 42 -1.89 6.92 9.97
N PRO A 43 -1.73 7.99 10.77
CA PRO A 43 -2.45 9.26 10.61
C PRO A 43 -2.42 9.83 9.19
N GLN A 44 -3.47 10.58 8.85
CA GLN A 44 -3.77 11.02 7.48
C GLN A 44 -2.73 12.00 6.90
N ASN A 45 -2.63 11.99 5.58
CA ASN A 45 -1.82 12.91 4.77
C ASN A 45 -2.15 14.37 5.15
N PRO A 46 -1.15 15.20 5.51
CA PRO A 46 -1.38 16.62 5.80
C PRO A 46 -1.89 17.41 4.59
N TYR A 47 -1.75 16.86 3.38
CA TYR A 47 -2.21 17.48 2.15
C TYR A 47 -3.53 16.87 1.67
N PRO A 48 -4.51 17.71 1.26
CA PRO A 48 -5.75 17.21 0.67
C PRO A 48 -5.42 16.47 -0.63
N LYS A 49 -5.73 15.17 -0.68
CA LYS A 49 -5.78 14.46 -1.96
C LYS A 49 -7.07 14.87 -2.68
N GLY A 50 -6.98 15.12 -4.00
CA GLY A 50 -8.11 15.51 -4.84
C GLY A 50 -9.19 14.42 -4.97
N ALA A 51 -9.99 14.49 -6.03
CA ALA A 51 -11.08 13.56 -6.29
C ALA A 51 -10.65 12.09 -6.07
N ASN A 52 -11.50 11.32 -5.38
CA ASN A 52 -11.26 9.92 -5.02
C ASN A 52 -9.91 9.64 -4.33
N ARG A 53 -9.41 10.57 -3.50
CA ARG A 53 -8.11 10.44 -2.79
C ARG A 53 -6.94 10.16 -3.74
N GLY A 54 -7.03 10.60 -4.99
CA GLY A 54 -5.99 10.39 -6.00
C GLY A 54 -5.90 8.96 -6.55
N VAL A 55 -6.87 8.08 -6.26
CA VAL A 55 -6.91 6.72 -6.83
C VAL A 55 -7.92 6.62 -7.95
N ARG A 56 -7.71 5.69 -8.90
CA ARG A 56 -8.68 5.38 -9.94
C ARG A 56 -9.98 4.84 -9.33
N LEU A 57 -11.14 5.22 -9.88
CA LEU A 57 -12.46 4.80 -9.37
C LEU A 57 -12.67 3.29 -9.44
N ASP A 58 -12.16 2.65 -10.50
CA ASP A 58 -12.25 1.22 -10.75
C ASP A 58 -11.17 0.40 -10.03
N ALA A 59 -10.24 1.05 -9.32
CA ALA A 59 -9.15 0.37 -8.63
C ALA A 59 -9.48 -0.05 -7.19
N VAL A 60 -10.70 0.22 -6.70
CA VAL A 60 -11.13 -0.16 -5.35
C VAL A 60 -11.80 -1.54 -5.38
N PRO A 61 -11.21 -2.58 -4.76
CA PRO A 61 -11.79 -3.92 -4.71
C PRO A 61 -12.94 -4.01 -3.70
N GLU A 62 -13.76 -5.05 -3.82
CA GLU A 62 -14.79 -5.36 -2.82
C GLU A 62 -14.11 -5.68 -1.47
N GLY A 63 -14.43 -4.89 -0.43
CA GLY A 63 -13.91 -5.10 0.92
C GLY A 63 -12.48 -4.63 1.17
N GLY A 64 -11.90 -3.79 0.32
CA GLY A 64 -10.54 -3.27 0.51
C GLY A 64 -10.34 -1.84 -0.01
N VAL A 65 -9.09 -1.42 -0.06
CA VAL A 65 -8.66 -0.13 -0.63
C VAL A 65 -7.93 -0.35 -1.95
N ALA A 66 -7.77 0.70 -2.76
CA ALA A 66 -7.00 0.58 -4.00
C ALA A 66 -5.58 0.04 -3.74
N GLY A 67 -5.11 -0.85 -4.60
CA GLY A 67 -3.80 -1.51 -4.43
C GLY A 67 -3.75 -2.61 -3.36
N SER A 68 -4.87 -2.94 -2.70
CA SER A 68 -4.92 -4.00 -1.68
C SER A 68 -5.30 -5.39 -2.21
N ASP A 69 -5.60 -5.51 -3.50
CA ASP A 69 -5.93 -6.78 -4.14
C ASP A 69 -4.97 -7.09 -5.29
N LEU A 70 -4.25 -8.22 -5.17
CA LEU A 70 -3.27 -8.65 -6.17
C LEU A 70 -3.92 -9.03 -7.51
N GLY A 71 -5.13 -9.59 -7.48
CA GLY A 71 -5.85 -9.94 -8.69
C GLY A 71 -6.20 -8.70 -9.50
N LEU A 72 -6.71 -7.67 -8.82
CA LEU A 72 -7.04 -6.40 -9.45
C LEU A 72 -5.77 -5.67 -9.95
N MET A 73 -4.68 -5.68 -9.17
CA MET A 73 -3.40 -5.11 -9.58
C MET A 73 -2.83 -5.82 -10.83
N ARG A 74 -2.93 -7.16 -10.90
CA ARG A 74 -2.55 -7.89 -12.11
C ARG A 74 -3.38 -7.46 -13.31
N ALA A 75 -4.70 -7.47 -13.17
CA ALA A 75 -5.62 -7.16 -14.26
C ALA A 75 -5.54 -5.69 -14.74
N GLN A 76 -5.18 -4.74 -13.87
CA GLN A 76 -5.18 -3.31 -14.19
C GLN A 76 -3.79 -2.71 -14.45
N LEU A 77 -2.72 -3.36 -13.98
CA LEU A 77 -1.35 -2.83 -14.04
C LEU A 77 -0.34 -3.85 -14.58
N LEU A 78 -0.23 -5.05 -14.01
CA LEU A 78 0.89 -5.93 -14.36
C LEU A 78 0.71 -6.59 -15.73
N ASP A 79 -0.46 -7.18 -15.99
CA ASP A 79 -0.71 -7.96 -17.20
C ASP A 79 -0.91 -7.07 -18.45
N PRO A 80 -1.68 -5.96 -18.42
CA PRO A 80 -1.90 -5.13 -19.61
C PRO A 80 -0.63 -4.47 -20.16
N TYR A 81 0.38 -4.30 -19.32
CA TYR A 81 1.64 -3.62 -19.66
C TYR A 81 2.84 -4.57 -19.75
N ASP A 82 2.64 -5.89 -19.61
CA ASP A 82 3.70 -6.91 -19.58
C ASP A 82 4.84 -6.52 -18.60
N VAL A 83 4.47 -6.10 -17.38
CA VAL A 83 5.43 -5.68 -16.34
C VAL A 83 6.25 -6.89 -15.91
N GLU A 84 7.55 -6.89 -16.23
CA GLU A 84 8.47 -7.97 -15.85
C GLU A 84 8.90 -7.83 -14.39
N PHE A 85 9.17 -6.59 -13.96
CA PHE A 85 9.55 -6.27 -12.59
C PHE A 85 8.76 -5.08 -12.05
N ALA A 86 8.26 -5.23 -10.83
CA ALA A 86 7.61 -4.17 -10.07
C ALA A 86 8.37 -3.94 -8.76
N ILE A 87 8.86 -2.73 -8.55
CA ILE A 87 9.40 -2.30 -7.25
C ILE A 87 8.21 -1.85 -6.40
N LEU A 88 8.03 -2.52 -5.27
CA LEU A 88 6.91 -2.27 -4.38
C LEU A 88 7.26 -1.15 -3.38
N ASN A 89 6.56 -0.04 -3.47
CA ASN A 89 6.63 1.10 -2.55
C ASN A 89 5.29 1.22 -1.80
N PRO A 90 5.12 0.58 -0.63
CA PRO A 90 3.82 0.55 0.05
C PRO A 90 3.32 1.95 0.46
N GLU A 91 2.13 2.33 -0.02
CA GLU A 91 1.55 3.67 0.20
C GLU A 91 1.26 3.94 1.69
N HIS A 92 0.91 2.93 2.48
CA HIS A 92 0.79 3.11 3.94
C HIS A 92 2.13 3.47 4.62
N GLY A 93 3.25 2.94 4.12
CA GLY A 93 4.59 3.25 4.64
C GLY A 93 5.03 4.67 4.30
N TYR A 94 4.64 5.18 3.12
CA TYR A 94 4.91 6.56 2.72
C TYR A 94 4.36 7.59 3.72
N ARG A 95 3.25 7.29 4.42
CA ARG A 95 2.69 8.20 5.43
C ARG A 95 3.58 8.42 6.64
N LEU A 96 4.45 7.46 6.98
CA LEU A 96 5.41 7.62 8.07
C LEU A 96 6.47 8.67 7.75
N ASN A 97 6.78 8.90 6.46
CA ASN A 97 7.76 9.89 6.04
C ASN A 97 7.32 11.34 6.32
N PHE A 98 6.05 11.58 6.62
CA PHE A 98 5.54 12.90 7.00
C PHE A 98 5.63 13.17 8.51
N LEU A 99 5.86 12.14 9.32
CA LEU A 99 6.00 12.35 10.75
C LEU A 99 7.33 13.08 10.98
N PRO A 100 7.33 14.18 11.75
CA PRO A 100 8.58 14.83 12.11
C PRO A 100 9.47 13.79 12.79
N ASN A 101 10.72 13.71 12.33
CA ASN A 101 11.71 12.94 13.03
C ASN A 101 12.03 13.70 14.32
N ALA A 102 11.52 13.22 15.45
CA ALA A 102 11.66 13.91 16.74
C ALA A 102 13.14 14.04 17.19
N ASP A 103 14.03 13.27 16.56
CA ASP A 103 15.46 13.26 16.82
C ASP A 103 16.27 14.19 15.87
N PHE A 104 15.61 15.00 15.03
CA PHE A 104 16.24 15.99 14.14
C PHE A 104 15.59 17.39 14.25
#